data_AF-F4L0Q6-F1
#
_entry.id   AF-F4L0Q6-F1
#
_cell.length_a   1.000
_cell.length_b   1.000
_cell.length_c   1.000
_cell.angle_alpha   90.00
_cell.angle_beta   90.00
_cell.angle_gamma   90.00
#
_symmetry.space_group_name_H-M   'P 1'
#
loop_
_entity.id
_entity.type
_entity.pdbx_description
1 polymer ?
#
loop_
_entity_poly.entity_id
_entity_poly.type
_entity_poly.pdbx_seq_one_letter_code
_entity_poly.pdbx_strand_id
1 'polypeptide(L)'
;MKKIIITLFCGFSAFFMVSCGIFGSLTSTTTIGPQNSFVLGNNQHGAFSVDLKNISPNPLNIHLAPVNGGTHSPLVVQPNQKASLKVDRNTAVVIANQFNENANVELKVHGDTGLSMGYKN
;
A
#
# COMPACT_ATOMS: atom_id res chain seq x y z
N MET A 1 -42.66 -5.98 -58.31
CA MET A 1 -42.93 -6.01 -56.85
C MET A 1 -41.73 -5.30 -56.20
N LYS A 2 -41.68 -3.99 -55.86
CA LYS A 2 -42.38 -3.20 -54.80
C LYS A 2 -42.46 -4.04 -53.50
N LYS A 3 -41.83 -3.72 -52.34
CA LYS A 3 -41.58 -2.47 -51.57
C LYS A 3 -40.64 -2.82 -50.37
N ILE A 4 -39.62 -2.01 -50.02
CA ILE A 4 -39.54 -1.03 -48.88
C ILE A 4 -39.24 -1.61 -47.46
N ILE A 5 -38.03 -1.28 -46.96
CA ILE A 5 -37.59 -0.78 -45.62
C ILE A 5 -37.93 -1.59 -44.34
N ILE A 6 -36.92 -1.80 -43.47
CA ILE A 6 -36.89 -1.36 -42.04
C ILE A 6 -35.49 -1.59 -41.44
N THR A 7 -34.92 -0.49 -40.97
CA THR A 7 -33.71 -0.30 -40.15
C THR A 7 -33.81 -1.04 -38.82
N LEU A 8 -32.74 -1.70 -38.36
CA LEU A 8 -32.56 -1.98 -36.94
C LEU A 8 -31.21 -1.45 -36.45
N PHE A 9 -31.32 -0.53 -35.51
CA PHE A 9 -30.29 0.11 -34.72
C PHE A 9 -29.73 -0.91 -33.70
N CYS A 10 -28.43 -1.23 -33.78
CA CYS A 10 -27.62 -1.68 -32.64
C CYS A 10 -26.28 -0.94 -32.82
N GLY A 11 -26.03 0.21 -32.21
CA GLY A 11 -26.31 0.51 -30.82
C GLY A 11 -25.30 -0.25 -29.97
N PHE A 12 -24.18 0.42 -29.67
CA PHE A 12 -23.49 0.46 -28.37
C PHE A 12 -21.97 0.52 -28.54
N SER A 13 -21.45 1.72 -28.31
CA SER A 13 -20.05 2.04 -28.05
C SER A 13 -19.36 1.01 -27.15
N ALA A 14 -18.35 0.32 -27.66
CA ALA A 14 -17.25 -0.13 -26.82
C ALA A 14 -16.17 0.95 -26.87
N PHE A 15 -16.40 1.99 -26.07
CA PHE A 15 -15.36 2.89 -25.58
C PHE A 15 -14.31 1.97 -24.95
N PHE A 16 -13.25 1.62 -25.67
CA PHE A 16 -12.05 1.07 -25.05
C PHE A 16 -11.49 2.22 -24.21
N MET A 17 -12.00 2.32 -22.98
CA MET A 17 -11.37 3.11 -21.93
C MET A 17 -9.97 2.55 -21.77
N VAL A 18 -9.02 3.27 -22.39
CA VAL A 18 -7.62 3.19 -22.08
C VAL A 18 -7.52 3.45 -20.58
N SER A 19 -7.37 2.39 -19.78
CA SER A 19 -7.14 2.50 -18.35
C SER A 19 -5.75 3.09 -18.16
N CYS A 20 -5.66 4.41 -18.19
CA CYS A 20 -4.49 5.15 -17.80
C CYS A 20 -4.32 4.94 -16.28
N GLY A 21 -3.28 4.22 -15.85
CA GLY A 21 -2.86 4.17 -14.44
C GLY A 21 -2.69 2.81 -13.75
N ILE A 22 -2.51 1.69 -14.48
CA ILE A 22 -2.43 0.33 -13.91
C ILE A 22 -1.29 0.13 -12.88
N PHE A 23 -0.26 0.98 -12.86
CA PHE A 23 0.79 0.94 -11.84
C PHE A 23 0.85 2.26 -11.08
N GLY A 24 -0.10 2.42 -10.14
CA GLY A 24 -0.03 3.49 -9.15
C GLY A 24 1.16 3.26 -8.24
N SER A 25 1.94 4.32 -7.99
CA SER A 25 2.87 4.34 -6.86
C SER A 25 2.50 5.49 -5.95
N LEU A 26 2.53 5.25 -4.64
CA LEU A 26 2.28 6.26 -3.62
C LEU A 26 3.60 6.53 -2.91
N THR A 27 4.03 7.79 -2.87
CA THR A 27 5.17 8.20 -2.05
C THR A 27 4.67 9.06 -0.89
N SER A 28 5.06 8.73 0.33
CA SER A 28 4.63 9.45 1.53
C SER A 28 5.74 9.48 2.57
N THR A 29 5.79 10.55 3.36
CA THR A 29 6.56 10.59 4.61
C THR A 29 5.59 10.47 5.77
N THR A 30 5.81 9.50 6.63
CA THR A 30 4.95 9.21 7.77
C THR A 30 5.69 9.45 9.07
N THR A 31 5.06 10.21 9.96
CA THR A 31 5.56 10.43 11.34
C THR A 31 4.88 9.46 12.29
N ILE A 32 5.66 8.75 13.09
CA ILE A 32 5.22 7.77 14.08
C ILE A 32 5.56 8.34 15.44
N GLY A 33 4.53 8.50 16.29
CA GLY A 33 4.71 8.99 17.64
C GLY A 33 5.59 8.06 18.51
N PRO A 34 5.97 8.51 19.71
CA PRO A 34 6.73 7.70 20.66
C PRO A 34 5.94 6.45 21.06
N GLN A 35 6.63 5.31 21.18
CA GLN A 35 6.02 4.04 21.61
C GLN A 35 4.77 3.64 20.80
N ASN A 36 4.69 4.03 19.53
CA ASN A 36 3.54 3.83 18.67
C ASN A 36 3.97 3.12 17.38
N SER A 37 2.99 2.54 16.66
CA SER A 37 3.22 1.86 15.40
C SER A 37 2.35 2.44 14.31
N PHE A 38 2.92 2.62 13.12
CA PHE A 38 2.15 2.87 11.91
C PHE A 38 1.79 1.55 11.24
N VAL A 39 0.56 1.45 10.77
CA VAL A 39 0.02 0.26 10.12
C VAL A 39 -0.48 0.64 8.73
N LEU A 40 0.03 -0.05 7.71
CA LEU A 40 -0.33 0.13 6.31
C LEU A 40 -0.95 -1.15 5.76
N GLY A 41 -2.16 -1.06 5.20
CA GLY A 41 -2.84 -2.20 4.56
C GLY A 41 -3.65 -3.08 5.52
N ASN A 42 -4.17 -2.55 6.63
CA ASN A 42 -5.06 -3.31 7.53
C ASN A 42 -6.52 -3.36 7.03
N ASN A 43 -6.70 -3.71 5.76
CA ASN A 43 -7.98 -3.88 5.08
C ASN A 43 -7.88 -4.99 4.04
N GLN A 44 -8.96 -5.27 3.32
CA GLN A 44 -8.89 -6.16 2.17
C GLN A 44 -8.22 -5.43 0.99
N HIS A 45 -7.14 -6.00 0.46
CA HIS A 45 -6.36 -5.43 -0.65
C HIS A 45 -5.53 -6.53 -1.36
N GLY A 46 -5.10 -6.28 -2.59
CA GLY A 46 -4.18 -7.11 -3.38
C GLY A 46 -2.73 -7.07 -2.87
N ALA A 47 -1.83 -7.86 -3.46
CA ALA A 47 -0.42 -7.80 -3.09
C ALA A 47 0.20 -6.45 -3.47
N PHE A 48 1.16 -5.99 -2.67
CA PHE A 48 1.87 -4.73 -2.90
C PHE A 48 3.34 -4.85 -2.46
N SER A 49 4.15 -3.86 -2.80
CA SER A 49 5.52 -3.75 -2.28
C SER A 49 5.78 -2.37 -1.73
N VAL A 50 6.62 -2.31 -0.70
CA VAL A 50 7.00 -1.05 -0.04
C VAL A 50 8.51 -0.93 -0.04
N ASP A 51 9.01 0.12 -0.65
CA ASP A 51 10.35 0.61 -0.39
C ASP A 51 10.26 1.62 0.76
N LEU A 52 10.98 1.35 1.85
CA LEU A 52 11.00 2.22 3.01
C LEU A 52 12.41 2.73 3.29
N LYS A 53 12.50 3.95 3.81
CA LYS A 53 13.74 4.54 4.32
C LYS A 53 13.51 5.08 5.71
N ASN A 54 14.28 4.60 6.67
CA ASN A 54 14.29 5.19 8.00
C ASN A 54 15.03 6.53 7.95
N ILE A 55 14.33 7.64 8.14
CA ILE A 55 14.90 9.00 8.20
C ILE A 55 14.89 9.56 9.63
N SER A 56 14.71 8.67 10.61
CA SER A 56 14.77 9.00 12.04
C SER A 56 16.14 8.63 12.63
N PRO A 57 16.50 9.20 13.81
CA PRO A 57 17.77 8.89 14.47
C PRO A 57 17.79 7.52 15.16
N ASN A 58 16.63 6.88 15.32
CA ASN A 58 16.48 5.61 16.02
C ASN A 58 16.12 4.46 15.05
N PRO A 59 16.46 3.20 15.37
CA PRO A 59 16.01 2.04 14.61
C PRO A 59 14.49 1.89 14.57
N LEU A 60 13.96 1.33 13.49
CA LEU A 60 12.55 0.98 13.36
C LEU A 60 12.37 -0.52 13.24
N ASN A 61 11.38 -1.06 13.97
CA ASN A 61 11.04 -2.47 13.92
C ASN A 61 9.87 -2.68 12.98
N ILE A 62 10.02 -3.59 12.04
CA ILE A 62 9.05 -3.85 10.98
C ILE A 62 8.66 -5.31 11.03
N HIS A 63 7.37 -5.59 10.86
CA HIS A 63 6.87 -6.94 10.65
C HIS A 63 5.65 -6.92 9.73
N LEU A 64 5.36 -8.08 9.16
CA LEU A 64 4.16 -8.30 8.38
C LEU A 64 3.10 -8.96 9.26
N ALA A 65 1.87 -8.50 9.16
CA ALA A 65 0.74 -8.96 9.96
C ALA A 65 -0.45 -9.28 9.05
N PRO A 66 -0.69 -10.55 8.71
CA PRO A 66 -1.87 -10.96 7.95
C PRO A 66 -3.17 -10.54 8.65
N VAL A 67 -4.18 -10.10 7.90
CA VAL A 67 -5.46 -9.67 8.50
C VAL A 67 -6.22 -10.81 9.20
N ASN A 68 -5.90 -12.06 8.87
CA ASN A 68 -6.43 -13.26 9.52
C ASN A 68 -5.65 -13.67 10.79
N GLY A 69 -4.60 -12.92 11.15
CA GLY A 69 -3.84 -13.08 12.39
C GLY A 69 -2.41 -13.57 12.21
N GLY A 70 -1.62 -13.45 13.28
CA GLY A 70 -0.19 -13.79 13.31
C GLY A 70 0.71 -12.64 12.86
N THR A 71 2.01 -12.86 12.96
CA THR A 71 3.05 -11.91 12.52
C THR A 71 4.26 -12.67 12.01
N HIS A 72 4.91 -12.17 10.97
CA HIS A 72 6.12 -12.79 10.41
C HIS A 72 7.05 -11.76 9.76
N SER A 73 8.17 -12.27 9.22
CA SER A 73 9.20 -11.48 8.52
C SER A 73 9.71 -10.27 9.31
N PRO A 74 10.13 -10.44 10.59
CA PRO A 74 10.63 -9.33 11.39
C PRO A 74 11.91 -8.76 10.77
N LEU A 75 12.00 -7.44 10.74
CA LEU A 75 13.12 -6.69 10.20
C LEU A 75 13.38 -5.45 11.05
N VAL A 76 14.64 -5.18 11.36
CA VAL A 76 15.07 -3.92 11.98
C VAL A 76 15.75 -3.06 10.92
N VAL A 77 15.29 -1.82 10.77
CA VAL A 77 15.85 -0.86 9.80
C VAL A 77 16.55 0.26 10.54
N GLN A 78 17.87 0.31 10.41
CA GLN A 78 18.73 1.28 11.08
C GLN A 78 18.53 2.70 10.50
N PRO A 79 18.94 3.75 11.23
CA PRO A 79 18.92 5.12 10.71
C PRO A 79 19.58 5.24 9.33
N ASN A 80 18.94 5.97 8.42
CA ASN A 80 19.33 6.15 7.01
C ASN A 80 19.35 4.87 6.15
N GLN A 81 18.99 3.72 6.71
CA GLN A 81 18.90 2.46 5.97
C GLN A 81 17.59 2.40 5.17
N LYS A 82 17.67 1.71 4.02
CA LYS A 82 16.51 1.36 3.20
C LYS A 82 16.21 -0.13 3.29
N ALA A 83 14.94 -0.47 3.16
CA ALA A 83 14.48 -1.84 3.00
C ALA A 83 13.36 -1.91 1.97
N SER A 84 13.29 -3.01 1.23
CA SER A 84 12.20 -3.28 0.29
C SER A 84 11.48 -4.54 0.74
N LEU A 85 10.16 -4.45 0.88
CA LEU A 85 9.30 -5.51 1.38
C LEU A 85 8.28 -5.88 0.31
N LYS A 86 8.16 -7.17 0.04
CA LYS A 86 7.03 -7.73 -0.70
C LYS A 86 5.96 -8.12 0.31
N VAL A 87 4.73 -7.68 0.06
CA VAL A 87 3.62 -7.85 0.98
C VAL A 87 2.53 -8.63 0.27
N ASP A 88 2.18 -9.76 0.85
CA ASP A 88 1.14 -10.61 0.31
C ASP A 88 -0.24 -9.94 0.41
N ARG A 89 -1.20 -10.50 -0.32
CA ARG A 89 -2.60 -10.08 -0.25
C ARG A 89 -3.08 -10.07 1.20
N ASN A 90 -3.87 -9.06 1.57
CA ASN A 90 -4.51 -8.94 2.89
C ASN A 90 -3.51 -9.09 4.06
N THR A 91 -2.35 -8.45 3.93
CA THR A 91 -1.28 -8.46 4.93
C THR A 91 -0.84 -7.03 5.17
N ALA A 92 -0.85 -6.61 6.42
CA ALA A 92 -0.42 -5.28 6.80
C ALA A 92 1.10 -5.22 7.01
N VAL A 93 1.70 -4.07 6.69
CA VAL A 93 3.03 -3.69 7.15
C VAL A 93 2.88 -2.90 8.44
N VAL A 94 3.54 -3.35 9.50
CA VAL A 94 3.57 -2.64 10.78
C VAL A 94 4.97 -2.10 11.01
N ILE A 95 5.08 -0.79 11.19
CA ILE A 95 6.33 -0.08 11.46
C ILE A 95 6.23 0.48 12.88
N ALA A 96 6.97 -0.11 13.80
CA ALA A 96 6.95 0.23 15.22
C ALA A 96 8.12 1.14 15.58
N ASN A 97 7.78 2.26 16.23
CA ASN A 97 8.73 3.14 16.92
C ASN A 97 8.70 2.81 18.42
N GLN A 98 9.74 2.14 18.91
CA GLN A 98 9.86 1.75 20.32
C GLN A 98 10.62 2.79 21.17
N PHE A 99 10.86 3.98 20.61
CA PHE A 99 11.63 5.03 21.25
C PHE A 99 10.72 6.17 21.74
N ASN A 100 11.30 7.05 22.55
CA ASN A 100 10.56 8.13 23.22
C ASN A 100 10.48 9.41 22.37
N GLU A 101 11.17 9.43 21.23
CA GLU A 101 11.12 10.50 20.24
C GLU A 101 10.23 10.11 19.05
N ASN A 102 9.74 11.09 18.30
CA ASN A 102 9.06 10.83 17.03
C ASN A 102 10.02 10.20 16.02
N ALA A 103 9.51 9.20 15.29
CA ALA A 103 10.20 8.65 14.15
C ALA A 103 9.56 9.13 12.84
N ASN A 104 10.38 9.30 11.81
CA ASN A 104 9.94 9.60 10.46
C ASN A 104 10.42 8.49 9.51
N VAL A 105 9.54 8.05 8.63
CA VAL A 105 9.83 7.03 7.60
C VAL A 105 9.32 7.53 6.25
N GLU A 106 10.17 7.45 5.23
CA GLU A 106 9.73 7.63 3.84
C GLU A 106 9.27 6.27 3.31
N LEU A 107 8.12 6.26 2.65
CA LEU A 107 7.49 5.09 2.05
C LEU A 107 7.26 5.35 0.58
N LYS A 108 7.60 4.37 -0.25
CA LYS A 108 7.19 4.28 -1.64
C LYS A 108 6.49 2.95 -1.87
N VAL A 109 5.19 3.02 -2.06
CA VAL A 109 4.31 1.86 -2.24
C VAL A 109 4.10 1.65 -3.74
N HIS A 110 4.15 0.40 -4.18
CA HIS A 110 3.87 -0.01 -5.57
C HIS A 110 2.87 -1.17 -5.57
N GLY A 111 2.12 -1.30 -6.66
CA GLY A 111 1.09 -2.33 -6.80
C GLY A 111 -0.27 -1.80 -6.36
N ASP A 112 -0.97 -2.54 -5.50
CA ASP A 112 -2.25 -2.06 -4.95
C ASP A 112 -2.03 -0.86 -4.02
N THR A 113 -2.73 0.24 -4.28
CA THR A 113 -2.71 1.47 -3.48
C THR A 113 -4.01 1.71 -2.72
N GLY A 114 -4.99 0.82 -2.82
CA GLY A 114 -6.23 0.80 -2.02
C GLY A 114 -6.01 0.40 -0.56
N LEU A 115 -4.94 0.92 0.05
CA LEU A 115 -4.46 0.56 1.37
C LEU A 115 -4.98 1.53 2.42
N SER A 116 -5.43 0.99 3.54
CA SER A 116 -5.73 1.75 4.75
C SER A 116 -4.44 2.15 5.48
N MET A 117 -4.51 3.28 6.17
CA MET A 117 -3.44 3.79 7.02
C MET A 117 -3.99 4.00 8.42
N GLY A 118 -3.25 3.57 9.43
CA GLY A 118 -3.64 3.71 10.82
C GLY A 118 -2.47 3.70 11.78
N TYR A 119 -2.78 3.92 13.07
CA TYR A 119 -1.80 3.87 14.15
C TYR A 119 -2.26 2.90 15.23
N LYS A 120 -1.30 2.28 15.92
CA LYS A 120 -1.53 1.33 17.02
C LYS A 120 -0.49 1.52 18.13
N ASN A 121 -0.98 1.76 19.35
CA ASN A 121 -0.20 1.68 20.59
C ASN A 121 -0.10 0.23 21.08
#